data_AF-A0A1S8AAC5-F1
#
_entry.id   AF-A0A1S8AAC5-F1
#
_cell.length_a   1.000
_cell.length_b   1.000
_cell.length_c   1.000
_cell.angle_alpha   90.00
_cell.angle_beta   90.00
_cell.angle_gamma   90.00
#
_symmetry.space_group_name_H-M   'P 1'
#
loop_
_entity.id
_entity.type
_entity.pdbx_description
1 polymer ?
#
loop_
_entity_poly.entity_id
_entity_poly.type
_entity_poly.pdbx_seq_one_letter_code
_entity_poly.pdbx_strand_id
1 'polypeptide(L)'
;MALAAHMTRGLQLVLGSSKRALVERAEELQTETEEMPMTTILRSINTHNTINTPEATSLVEEVAELQHPPRSRDSLPTRRDSRESSPGAEDSRADFPPQVPLPPARATRWALAMASRLDMIIYASLFTFIGIPVYYTVGYAMPLQLTFSIMVYFAATSLPPNWKTYLHPVLVSSLFTVLGLWVLGLAKGHNLETTLREFRTGATYLRLWDASNSSSSSNGGGGGATTTTTTTTTRKLPGAGDVFASALDASIASLALPMYRYRRELRSHLLAIAVPNVAVSVGSLFAYPPLCAALGISAPRGLAFAVRSLTLALALPAAANLGADANTAAALPIAGGIIGALVGPRMLVWLGIPDDDYVTRGVTLGANSSAIATALLLRTDPRAAALSSLSMSLLGTVTVLFTSIPPIVVVIRSLVAL
;
A
#
# COMPACT_ATOMS: atom_id res chain seq x y z
N MET A 1 -13.32 4.66 14.29
CA MET A 1 -12.76 3.33 14.61
C MET A 1 -13.82 2.49 15.31
N ALA A 2 -13.96 2.58 16.64
CA ALA A 2 -14.82 1.66 17.42
C ALA A 2 -16.27 1.53 16.92
N LEU A 3 -16.95 2.65 16.61
CA LEU A 3 -18.31 2.62 16.04
C LEU A 3 -18.39 1.83 14.73
N ALA A 4 -17.43 2.04 13.80
CA ALA A 4 -17.36 1.29 12.56
C ALA A 4 -17.17 -0.21 12.83
N ALA A 5 -16.28 -0.55 13.76
CA ALA A 5 -15.93 -1.93 14.12
C ALA A 5 -17.10 -2.71 14.74
N HIS A 6 -17.82 -2.11 15.69
CA HIS A 6 -18.99 -2.76 16.28
C HIS A 6 -20.17 -2.81 15.30
N MET A 7 -20.33 -1.81 14.43
CA MET A 7 -21.36 -1.84 13.37
C MET A 7 -21.08 -2.90 12.30
N THR A 8 -19.85 -3.01 11.77
CA THR A 8 -19.51 -4.06 10.78
C THR A 8 -19.69 -5.44 11.37
N ARG A 9 -19.15 -5.69 12.57
CA ARG A 9 -19.20 -7.00 13.22
C ARG A 9 -20.61 -7.37 13.65
N GLY A 10 -21.37 -6.44 14.21
CA GLY A 10 -22.78 -6.64 14.55
C GLY A 10 -23.63 -6.97 13.31
N LEU A 11 -23.43 -6.23 12.23
CA LEU A 11 -24.16 -6.47 10.98
C LEU A 11 -23.74 -7.78 10.29
N GLN A 12 -22.46 -8.17 10.36
CA GLN A 12 -22.00 -9.49 9.92
C GLN A 12 -22.64 -10.65 10.70
N LEU A 13 -22.82 -10.50 12.02
CA LEU A 13 -23.49 -11.50 12.84
C LEU A 13 -24.98 -11.61 12.50
N VAL A 14 -25.67 -10.48 12.31
CA VAL A 14 -27.09 -10.44 11.91
C VAL A 14 -27.32 -11.02 10.50
N LEU A 15 -26.43 -10.77 9.55
CA LEU A 15 -26.51 -11.34 8.19
C LEU A 15 -25.96 -12.79 8.11
N GLY A 16 -25.48 -13.37 9.22
CA GLY A 16 -24.81 -14.67 9.25
C GLY A 16 -23.49 -14.75 8.45
N SER A 17 -23.05 -13.64 7.87
CA SER A 17 -21.99 -13.61 6.85
C SER A 17 -20.59 -13.80 7.43
N SER A 18 -20.41 -13.61 8.74
CA SER A 18 -19.15 -13.97 9.44
C SER A 18 -18.80 -15.46 9.29
N LYS A 19 -19.79 -16.38 9.35
CA LYS A 19 -19.53 -17.81 9.10
C LYS A 19 -19.09 -18.07 7.67
N ARG A 20 -19.67 -17.35 6.70
CA ARG A 20 -19.35 -17.48 5.29
C ARG A 20 -17.93 -16.99 4.99
N ALA A 21 -17.55 -15.83 5.53
CA ALA A 21 -16.19 -15.29 5.42
C ALA A 21 -15.12 -16.23 5.99
N LEU A 22 -15.41 -16.89 7.12
CA LEU A 22 -14.50 -17.89 7.70
C LEU A 22 -14.34 -19.13 6.82
N VAL A 23 -15.42 -19.63 6.21
CA VAL A 23 -15.36 -20.75 5.25
C VAL A 23 -14.63 -20.34 3.97
N GLU A 24 -14.98 -19.19 3.39
CA GLU A 24 -14.37 -18.68 2.14
C GLU A 24 -12.87 -18.38 2.31
N ARG A 25 -12.40 -18.13 3.54
CA ARG A 25 -10.98 -18.01 3.91
C ARG A 25 -10.29 -19.36 4.13
N ALA A 26 -11.00 -20.36 4.67
CA ALA A 26 -10.48 -21.72 4.80
C ALA A 26 -10.32 -22.41 3.43
N GLU A 27 -11.26 -22.17 2.50
CA GLU A 27 -11.21 -22.68 1.12
C GLU A 27 -9.99 -22.14 0.35
N GLU A 28 -9.69 -20.83 0.42
CA GLU A 28 -8.45 -20.31 -0.21
C GLU A 28 -7.17 -20.82 0.48
N LEU A 29 -7.13 -20.99 1.81
CA LEU A 29 -5.95 -21.57 2.48
C LEU A 29 -5.70 -23.03 2.08
N GLN A 30 -6.75 -23.79 1.77
CA GLN A 30 -6.64 -25.11 1.15
C GLN A 30 -6.15 -25.00 -0.30
N THR A 31 -6.71 -24.08 -1.09
CA THR A 31 -6.29 -23.87 -2.50
C THR A 31 -4.83 -23.41 -2.61
N GLU A 32 -4.34 -22.48 -1.77
CA GLU A 32 -2.93 -22.09 -1.75
C GLU A 32 -2.00 -23.24 -1.28
N THR A 33 -2.52 -24.21 -0.54
CA THR A 33 -1.79 -25.43 -0.15
C THR A 33 -1.73 -26.46 -1.28
N GLU A 34 -2.79 -26.58 -2.09
CA GLU A 34 -2.84 -27.48 -3.26
C GLU A 34 -2.12 -26.90 -4.50
N GLU A 35 -2.17 -25.58 -4.73
CA GLU A 35 -1.48 -24.90 -5.85
C GLU A 35 0.05 -24.81 -5.67
N MET A 36 0.60 -25.20 -4.50
CA MET A 36 2.04 -25.35 -4.30
C MET A 36 2.52 -26.76 -4.73
N PRO A 37 3.15 -26.94 -5.91
CA PRO A 37 3.85 -28.18 -6.21
C PRO A 37 4.97 -28.40 -5.18
N MET A 38 5.08 -29.62 -4.65
CA MET A 38 5.85 -29.97 -3.45
C MET A 38 7.39 -29.91 -3.63
N THR A 39 7.92 -28.73 -3.94
CA THR A 39 9.36 -28.46 -4.10
C THR A 39 10.04 -28.22 -2.74
N THR A 40 10.07 -29.28 -1.92
CA THR A 40 10.99 -29.54 -0.80
C THR A 40 11.57 -28.31 -0.07
N ILE A 41 10.74 -27.57 0.68
CA ILE A 41 11.24 -26.61 1.68
C ILE A 41 11.50 -27.38 2.99
N LEU A 42 12.63 -28.09 3.06
CA LEU A 42 13.12 -28.71 4.31
C LEU A 42 13.65 -27.63 5.27
N ARG A 43 12.75 -26.98 6.01
CA ARG A 43 13.11 -26.06 7.08
C ARG A 43 13.15 -26.79 8.42
N SER A 44 14.36 -27.24 8.80
CA SER A 44 14.68 -27.93 10.05
C SER A 44 13.97 -27.37 11.29
N ILE A 45 13.17 -28.21 11.96
CA ILE A 45 12.78 -28.07 13.37
C ILE A 45 13.08 -29.39 14.10
N ASN A 46 14.26 -29.44 14.73
CA ASN A 46 14.56 -30.30 15.88
C ASN A 46 14.50 -29.38 17.11
N THR A 47 14.06 -29.76 18.31
CA THR A 47 13.75 -31.06 18.95
C THR A 47 12.43 -30.95 19.76
N HIS A 48 11.78 -31.97 20.36
CA HIS A 48 12.14 -33.35 20.75
C HIS A 48 10.85 -34.21 20.82
N ASN A 49 10.99 -35.55 20.67
CA ASN A 49 10.29 -36.67 21.35
C ASN A 49 8.78 -36.55 21.73
N THR A 50 7.88 -37.54 21.58
CA THR A 50 7.78 -38.95 21.08
C THR A 50 6.28 -39.37 21.26
N ILE A 51 5.65 -40.48 20.82
CA ILE A 51 6.01 -41.78 20.20
C ILE A 51 4.77 -42.37 19.45
N ASN A 52 4.81 -43.64 19.01
CA ASN A 52 3.69 -44.51 18.53
C ASN A 52 3.09 -44.31 17.11
N THR A 53 3.58 -45.14 16.19
CA THR A 53 2.92 -45.73 14.99
C THR A 53 2.01 -46.93 15.38
N PRO A 54 1.39 -47.74 14.46
CA PRO A 54 1.26 -47.66 12.98
C PRO A 54 -0.18 -47.87 12.42
N GLU A 55 -0.37 -47.69 11.10
CA GLU A 55 -1.04 -48.59 10.10
C GLU A 55 -1.02 -47.86 8.72
N ALA A 56 -0.55 -48.44 7.61
CA ALA A 56 -1.19 -49.41 6.68
C ALA A 56 -2.37 -48.79 5.88
N THR A 57 -2.56 -48.96 4.56
CA THR A 57 -2.04 -49.92 3.54
C THR A 57 -2.23 -49.35 2.11
N SER A 58 -1.53 -49.87 1.09
CA SER A 58 -1.91 -49.91 -0.37
C SER A 58 -2.10 -48.58 -1.14
N LEU A 59 -1.97 -48.47 -2.47
CA LEU A 59 -1.43 -49.34 -3.54
C LEU A 59 -0.94 -48.45 -4.70
N VAL A 60 -0.19 -48.99 -5.66
CA VAL A 60 0.25 -48.30 -6.89
C VAL A 60 -0.15 -49.15 -8.09
N GLU A 61 -0.75 -48.53 -9.12
CA GLU A 61 -1.13 -49.21 -10.38
C GLU A 61 -1.22 -48.16 -11.51
N GLU A 62 -0.73 -48.51 -12.72
CA GLU A 62 -1.12 -48.02 -14.08
C GLU A 62 -1.27 -46.49 -14.41
N VAL A 63 -0.86 -45.95 -15.58
CA VAL A 63 -0.01 -46.38 -16.72
C VAL A 63 0.82 -45.15 -17.14
N ALA A 64 2.06 -45.33 -17.61
CA ALA A 64 2.79 -44.33 -18.38
C ALA A 64 3.41 -44.96 -19.64
N GLU A 65 2.99 -44.52 -20.83
CA GLU A 65 3.38 -45.10 -22.12
C GLU A 65 4.04 -44.07 -23.04
N LEU A 66 5.13 -44.48 -23.74
CA LEU A 66 5.69 -43.86 -24.95
C LEU A 66 6.34 -42.43 -24.81
N GLN A 67 7.46 -42.08 -25.43
CA GLN A 67 8.56 -42.84 -26.05
C GLN A 67 9.83 -41.94 -26.20
N HIS A 68 11.02 -42.56 -26.21
CA HIS A 68 12.35 -41.99 -26.57
C HIS A 68 12.88 -42.69 -27.86
N PRO A 69 14.06 -42.40 -28.46
CA PRO A 69 15.24 -41.63 -28.00
C PRO A 69 15.55 -40.46 -29.00
N PRO A 70 16.62 -40.32 -29.86
CA PRO A 70 17.96 -40.94 -29.99
C PRO A 70 19.19 -39.99 -30.22
N ARG A 71 20.29 -40.30 -29.51
CA ARG A 71 21.72 -40.31 -29.98
C ARG A 71 22.43 -39.06 -30.52
N SER A 72 23.51 -38.70 -29.82
CA SER A 72 24.88 -39.06 -30.26
C SER A 72 25.80 -39.23 -29.03
N ARG A 73 27.03 -39.77 -29.08
CA ARG A 73 27.62 -40.97 -29.74
C ARG A 73 29.11 -40.96 -29.37
N ASP A 74 29.57 -41.85 -28.49
CA ASP A 74 31.00 -42.17 -28.33
C ASP A 74 31.18 -43.63 -27.84
N SER A 75 32.40 -44.17 -27.91
CA SER A 75 32.55 -45.58 -28.32
C SER A 75 33.60 -46.44 -27.59
N LEU A 76 33.20 -47.70 -27.34
CA LEU A 76 34.02 -48.94 -27.24
C LEU A 76 34.95 -49.11 -26.01
N PRO A 77 35.37 -50.36 -25.68
CA PRO A 77 34.73 -51.66 -25.92
C PRO A 77 34.54 -52.52 -24.65
N THR A 78 33.51 -53.36 -24.63
CA THR A 78 33.26 -54.31 -23.53
C THR A 78 34.21 -55.52 -23.60
N ARG A 79 34.85 -55.88 -22.48
CA ARG A 79 35.43 -57.24 -22.29
C ARG A 79 34.45 -58.10 -21.50
N ARG A 80 34.27 -59.34 -21.96
CA ARG A 80 33.35 -60.36 -21.44
C ARG A 80 34.03 -61.17 -20.32
N ASP A 81 33.30 -61.60 -19.28
CA ASP A 81 33.08 -63.03 -18.99
C ASP A 81 32.28 -63.32 -17.68
N SER A 82 31.70 -64.53 -17.67
CA SER A 82 31.20 -65.36 -16.55
C SER A 82 30.40 -64.77 -15.38
N ARG A 83 29.22 -65.39 -15.20
CA ARG A 83 28.47 -65.56 -13.94
C ARG A 83 29.37 -65.89 -12.74
N GLU A 84 28.96 -65.43 -11.56
CA GLU A 84 28.88 -66.24 -10.33
C GLU A 84 27.71 -65.70 -9.49
N SER A 85 27.06 -66.53 -8.67
CA SER A 85 25.99 -66.10 -7.77
C SER A 85 26.30 -66.51 -6.34
N SER A 86 26.30 -65.56 -5.40
CA SER A 86 26.32 -65.84 -3.96
C SER A 86 25.61 -64.72 -3.19
N PRO A 87 24.73 -65.04 -2.22
CA PRO A 87 24.04 -64.06 -1.39
C PRO A 87 24.88 -63.68 -0.17
N GLY A 88 24.68 -62.46 0.35
CA GLY A 88 25.25 -62.01 1.62
C GLY A 88 26.52 -61.17 1.48
N ALA A 89 26.33 -59.86 1.36
CA ALA A 89 27.28 -58.83 1.76
C ALA A 89 26.49 -57.73 2.48
N GLU A 90 27.05 -57.16 3.55
CA GLU A 90 26.28 -56.46 4.59
C GLU A 90 25.86 -55.04 4.20
N ASP A 91 24.80 -54.52 4.87
CA ASP A 91 24.27 -53.17 4.67
C ASP A 91 25.33 -52.11 4.99
N SER A 92 26.03 -51.68 3.94
CA SER A 92 27.09 -50.66 3.99
C SER A 92 26.63 -49.40 3.26
N ARG A 93 25.45 -48.87 3.64
CA ARG A 93 25.14 -47.46 3.39
C ARG A 93 26.25 -46.61 4.01
N ALA A 94 27.10 -46.04 3.17
CA ALA A 94 28.11 -45.11 3.62
C ALA A 94 27.43 -43.85 4.19
N ASP A 95 27.40 -43.73 5.52
CA ASP A 95 26.99 -42.51 6.21
C ASP A 95 27.99 -41.40 5.90
N PHE A 96 27.77 -40.71 4.79
CA PHE A 96 28.47 -39.47 4.48
C PHE A 96 28.12 -38.46 5.59
N PRO A 97 29.12 -37.89 6.30
CA PRO A 97 28.85 -36.89 7.32
C PRO A 97 28.09 -35.72 6.70
N PRO A 98 27.10 -35.14 7.40
CA PRO A 98 26.20 -34.14 6.82
C PRO A 98 26.99 -32.98 6.24
N GLN A 99 26.97 -32.85 4.91
CA GLN A 99 27.79 -31.88 4.19
C GLN A 99 27.32 -30.47 4.53
N VAL A 100 28.03 -29.81 5.44
CA VAL A 100 27.90 -28.36 5.65
C VAL A 100 28.23 -27.68 4.33
N PRO A 101 27.29 -26.96 3.69
CA PRO A 101 27.51 -26.40 2.36
C PRO A 101 28.68 -25.42 2.41
N LEU A 102 29.63 -25.59 1.48
CA LEU A 102 30.85 -24.79 1.40
C LEU A 102 30.51 -23.29 1.45
N PRO A 103 31.15 -22.50 2.33
CA PRO A 103 30.75 -21.12 2.58
C PRO A 103 30.93 -20.32 1.29
N PRO A 104 29.86 -19.66 0.77
CA PRO A 104 29.84 -19.14 -0.60
C PRO A 104 31.03 -18.22 -0.88
N ALA A 105 31.55 -18.28 -2.10
CA ALA A 105 32.68 -17.47 -2.54
C ALA A 105 32.40 -15.97 -2.30
N ARG A 106 33.47 -15.17 -2.15
CA ARG A 106 33.33 -13.73 -1.89
C ARG A 106 32.45 -13.06 -2.96
N ALA A 107 32.58 -13.46 -4.22
CA ALA A 107 31.74 -13.00 -5.33
C ALA A 107 30.25 -13.31 -5.13
N THR A 108 29.86 -14.53 -4.71
CA THR A 108 28.46 -14.87 -4.47
C THR A 108 27.86 -14.12 -3.27
N ARG A 109 28.66 -13.81 -2.24
CA ARG A 109 28.22 -12.94 -1.13
C ARG A 109 27.98 -11.50 -1.59
N TRP A 110 28.88 -10.94 -2.40
CA TRP A 110 28.71 -9.62 -3.00
C TRP A 110 27.52 -9.57 -3.97
N ALA A 111 27.31 -10.60 -4.79
CA ALA A 111 26.15 -10.71 -5.67
C ALA A 111 24.82 -10.77 -4.89
N LEU A 112 24.76 -11.58 -3.82
CA LEU A 112 23.59 -11.65 -2.94
C LEU A 112 23.31 -10.30 -2.26
N ALA A 113 24.36 -9.65 -1.72
CA ALA A 113 24.24 -8.35 -1.08
C ALA A 113 23.78 -7.25 -2.06
N MET A 114 24.35 -7.23 -3.27
CA MET A 114 23.98 -6.33 -4.37
C MET A 114 22.52 -6.54 -4.78
N ALA A 115 22.11 -7.78 -5.04
CA ALA A 115 20.73 -8.12 -5.39
C ALA A 115 19.73 -7.71 -4.29
N SER A 116 20.08 -7.92 -3.01
CA SER A 116 19.23 -7.54 -1.87
C SER A 116 19.05 -6.02 -1.66
N ARG A 117 19.82 -5.18 -2.36
CA ARG A 117 19.82 -3.71 -2.24
C ARG A 117 19.78 -2.98 -3.58
N LEU A 118 19.42 -3.69 -4.64
CA LEU A 118 19.54 -3.24 -6.04
C LEU A 118 18.84 -1.90 -6.28
N ASP A 119 17.60 -1.74 -5.84
CA ASP A 119 16.83 -0.49 -5.96
C ASP A 119 17.57 0.70 -5.32
N MET A 120 18.04 0.53 -4.08
CA MET A 120 18.73 1.58 -3.33
C MET A 120 20.03 2.02 -4.04
N ILE A 121 20.72 1.08 -4.68
CA ILE A 121 21.97 1.33 -5.42
C ILE A 121 21.68 2.00 -6.76
N ILE A 122 20.59 1.66 -7.45
CA ILE A 122 20.12 2.39 -8.65
C ILE A 122 19.73 3.83 -8.29
N TYR A 123 18.91 4.05 -7.25
CA TYR A 123 18.50 5.42 -6.90
C TYR A 123 19.64 6.27 -6.34
N ALA A 124 20.60 5.67 -5.61
CA ALA A 124 21.81 6.38 -5.15
C ALA A 124 22.76 6.73 -6.31
N SER A 125 22.94 5.85 -7.31
CA SER A 125 23.76 6.17 -8.49
C SER A 125 23.07 7.23 -9.36
N LEU A 126 21.75 7.14 -9.55
CA LEU A 126 20.97 8.16 -10.27
C LEU A 126 20.99 9.53 -9.57
N PHE A 127 20.90 9.56 -8.23
CA PHE A 127 21.09 10.78 -7.43
C PHE A 127 22.48 11.40 -7.63
N THR A 128 23.54 10.56 -7.58
CA THR A 128 24.93 11.04 -7.56
C THR A 128 25.46 11.43 -8.94
N PHE A 129 25.22 10.61 -9.97
CA PHE A 129 25.77 10.82 -11.32
C PHE A 129 24.87 11.66 -12.23
N ILE A 130 23.57 11.79 -11.93
CA ILE A 130 22.63 12.57 -12.75
C ILE A 130 21.95 13.67 -11.93
N GLY A 131 21.43 13.36 -10.73
CA GLY A 131 20.76 14.33 -9.85
C GLY A 131 21.64 15.53 -9.50
N ILE A 132 22.80 15.30 -8.91
CA ILE A 132 23.74 16.35 -8.50
C ILE A 132 24.23 17.17 -9.71
N PRO A 133 24.79 16.57 -10.79
CA PRO A 133 25.25 17.34 -11.94
C PRO A 133 24.13 18.18 -12.59
N VAL A 134 22.94 17.62 -12.83
CA VAL A 134 21.84 18.36 -13.47
C VAL A 134 21.35 19.53 -12.60
N TYR A 135 21.32 19.37 -11.26
CA TYR A 135 20.87 20.45 -10.36
C TYR A 135 21.81 21.66 -10.33
N TYR A 136 23.13 21.43 -10.40
CA TYR A 136 24.14 22.48 -10.35
C TYR A 136 24.52 23.05 -11.73
N THR A 137 24.41 22.27 -12.82
CA THR A 137 24.76 22.73 -14.18
C THR A 137 23.57 23.29 -14.97
N VAL A 138 22.44 22.60 -14.96
CA VAL A 138 21.21 23.01 -15.69
C VAL A 138 20.25 23.77 -14.78
N GLY A 139 20.46 23.70 -13.47
CA GLY A 139 19.60 24.33 -12.46
C GLY A 139 18.32 23.54 -12.14
N TYR A 140 18.06 22.42 -12.83
CA TYR A 140 16.79 21.70 -12.79
C TYR A 140 16.70 20.71 -11.62
N ALA A 141 15.70 20.91 -10.76
CA ALA A 141 15.60 20.23 -9.47
C ALA A 141 15.06 18.79 -9.52
N MET A 142 14.20 18.46 -10.50
CA MET A 142 13.40 17.22 -10.46
C MET A 142 14.21 15.94 -10.27
N PRO A 143 15.31 15.65 -11.01
CA PRO A 143 16.01 14.38 -10.89
C PRO A 143 16.67 14.18 -9.52
N LEU A 144 17.26 15.24 -8.96
CA LEU A 144 17.84 15.27 -7.62
C LEU A 144 16.76 15.04 -6.55
N GLN A 145 15.69 15.83 -6.59
CA GLN A 145 14.64 15.81 -5.58
C GLN A 145 13.88 14.48 -5.58
N LEU A 146 13.58 13.93 -6.76
CA LEU A 146 12.88 12.65 -6.92
C LEU A 146 13.71 11.49 -6.37
N THR A 147 14.98 11.39 -6.77
CA THR A 147 15.87 10.30 -6.32
C THR A 147 16.16 10.38 -4.82
N PHE A 148 16.32 11.60 -4.29
CA PHE A 148 16.43 11.84 -2.85
C PHE A 148 15.18 11.34 -2.09
N SER A 149 13.98 11.74 -2.51
CA SER A 149 12.72 11.30 -1.87
C SER A 149 12.56 9.77 -1.87
N ILE A 150 12.91 9.10 -2.98
CA ILE A 150 12.83 7.64 -3.09
C ILE A 150 13.87 6.96 -2.19
N MET A 151 15.11 7.43 -2.19
CA MET A 151 16.17 6.91 -1.31
C MET A 151 15.82 7.07 0.17
N VAL A 152 15.23 8.21 0.55
CA VAL A 152 14.74 8.48 1.91
C VAL A 152 13.57 7.55 2.30
N TYR A 153 12.67 7.21 1.36
CA TYR A 153 11.62 6.22 1.59
C TYR A 153 12.17 4.79 1.79
N PHE A 154 13.15 4.38 0.99
CA PHE A 154 13.82 3.08 1.19
C PHE A 154 14.60 3.04 2.51
N ALA A 155 15.29 4.12 2.89
CA ALA A 155 15.93 4.23 4.20
C ALA A 155 14.92 4.11 5.35
N ALA A 156 13.80 4.85 5.29
CA ALA A 156 12.74 4.79 6.30
C ALA A 156 12.06 3.41 6.40
N THR A 157 11.87 2.71 5.28
CA THR A 157 11.31 1.35 5.27
C THR A 157 12.32 0.28 5.70
N SER A 158 13.63 0.56 5.69
CA SER A 158 14.67 -0.35 6.21
C SER A 158 14.76 -0.42 7.74
N LEU A 159 14.10 0.50 8.48
CA LEU A 159 14.16 0.57 9.94
C LEU A 159 13.74 -0.74 10.65
N PRO A 160 14.31 -1.08 11.82
CA PRO A 160 13.94 -2.28 12.57
C PRO A 160 12.49 -2.22 13.10
N PRO A 161 11.82 -3.38 13.28
CA PRO A 161 10.38 -3.44 13.59
C PRO A 161 10.00 -2.71 14.88
N ASN A 162 10.85 -2.77 15.91
CA ASN A 162 10.64 -2.10 17.19
C ASN A 162 10.56 -0.57 17.02
N TRP A 163 11.31 0.00 16.07
CA TRP A 163 11.32 1.43 15.79
C TRP A 163 10.17 1.84 14.86
N LYS A 164 9.78 0.99 13.88
CA LYS A 164 8.62 1.22 12.98
C LYS A 164 7.30 1.49 13.71
N THR A 165 7.18 1.07 14.97
CA THR A 165 6.06 1.37 15.87
C THR A 165 5.88 2.86 16.18
N TYR A 166 6.98 3.60 16.33
CA TYR A 166 6.98 5.03 16.66
C TYR A 166 7.39 5.88 15.45
N LEU A 167 8.41 5.43 14.73
CA LEU A 167 8.91 6.00 13.49
C LEU A 167 8.26 5.28 12.29
N HIS A 168 6.97 5.55 12.07
CA HIS A 168 6.25 4.99 10.92
C HIS A 168 6.90 5.46 9.60
N PRO A 169 7.25 4.56 8.65
CA PRO A 169 8.09 4.90 7.51
C PRO A 169 7.61 6.09 6.67
N VAL A 170 6.30 6.30 6.52
CA VAL A 170 5.72 7.42 5.75
C VAL A 170 5.92 8.78 6.45
N LEU A 171 5.87 8.82 7.78
CA LEU A 171 6.15 10.04 8.55
C LEU A 171 7.64 10.39 8.48
N VAL A 172 8.49 9.39 8.73
CA VAL A 172 9.95 9.51 8.65
C VAL A 172 10.35 9.98 7.26
N SER A 173 9.87 9.31 6.20
CA SER A 173 10.27 9.64 4.84
C SER A 173 9.82 11.05 4.44
N SER A 174 8.61 11.47 4.84
CA SER A 174 8.12 12.82 4.57
C SER A 174 8.97 13.89 5.27
N LEU A 175 9.22 13.73 6.58
CA LEU A 175 10.01 14.66 7.38
C LEU A 175 11.45 14.80 6.87
N PHE A 176 12.14 13.68 6.67
CA PHE A 176 13.52 13.68 6.16
C PHE A 176 13.59 14.13 4.69
N THR A 177 12.55 13.92 3.89
CA THR A 177 12.47 14.51 2.54
C THR A 177 12.42 16.03 2.62
N VAL A 178 11.49 16.61 3.38
CA VAL A 178 11.37 18.08 3.50
C VAL A 178 12.64 18.71 4.08
N LEU A 179 13.24 18.09 5.11
CA LEU A 179 14.48 18.58 5.72
C LEU A 179 15.67 18.49 4.77
N GLY A 180 15.84 17.37 4.05
CA GLY A 180 16.93 17.22 3.09
C GLY A 180 16.76 18.10 1.84
N LEU A 181 15.52 18.29 1.36
CA LEU A 181 15.21 19.28 0.33
C LEU A 181 15.59 20.69 0.80
N TRP A 182 15.29 21.06 2.05
CA TRP A 182 15.68 22.35 2.61
C TRP A 182 17.20 22.54 2.62
N VAL A 183 17.97 21.53 3.05
CA VAL A 183 19.45 21.56 3.02
C VAL A 183 19.99 21.71 1.60
N LEU A 184 19.40 21.01 0.61
CA LEU A 184 19.78 21.12 -0.80
C LEU A 184 19.43 22.49 -1.39
N GLY A 185 18.31 23.10 -0.99
CA GLY A 185 17.95 24.47 -1.34
C GLY A 185 18.90 25.50 -0.74
N LEU A 186 19.22 25.38 0.56
CA LEU A 186 20.18 26.24 1.24
C LEU A 186 21.58 26.19 0.61
N ALA A 187 22.02 25.02 0.14
CA ALA A 187 23.29 24.88 -0.61
C ALA A 187 23.33 25.67 -1.93
N LYS A 188 22.17 26.11 -2.44
CA LYS A 188 21.99 26.97 -3.62
C LYS A 188 21.55 28.40 -3.25
N GLY A 189 21.46 28.74 -1.96
CA GLY A 189 20.92 30.01 -1.47
C GLY A 189 19.40 30.16 -1.63
N HIS A 190 18.68 29.08 -1.93
CA HIS A 190 17.22 29.08 -2.09
C HIS A 190 16.53 28.87 -0.73
N ASN A 191 15.40 29.55 -0.55
CA ASN A 191 14.53 29.39 0.63
C ASN A 191 13.75 28.05 0.56
N LEU A 192 13.19 27.63 1.70
CA LEU A 192 12.33 26.45 1.76
C LEU A 192 11.13 26.58 0.81
N GLU A 193 10.47 27.74 0.79
CA GLU A 193 9.29 27.94 -0.06
C GLU A 193 9.62 27.84 -1.56
N THR A 194 10.72 28.47 -2.02
CA THR A 194 11.15 28.34 -3.42
C THR A 194 11.50 26.91 -3.78
N THR A 195 12.15 26.17 -2.87
CA THR A 195 12.49 24.76 -3.07
C THR A 195 11.24 23.85 -3.12
N LEU A 196 10.19 24.17 -2.36
CA LEU A 196 8.90 23.46 -2.42
C LEU A 196 8.09 23.82 -3.68
N ARG A 197 8.20 25.07 -4.17
CA ARG A 197 7.63 25.51 -5.47
C ARG A 197 8.36 24.88 -6.68
N GLU A 198 9.65 24.56 -6.53
CA GLU A 198 10.40 23.71 -7.48
C GLU A 198 9.97 22.23 -7.40
N PHE A 199 9.73 21.72 -6.19
CA PHE A 199 9.28 20.35 -5.98
C PHE A 199 7.91 20.06 -6.59
N ARG A 200 6.96 21.00 -6.49
CA ARG A 200 5.62 20.89 -7.09
C ARG A 200 5.34 22.09 -7.99
N THR A 201 5.70 21.94 -9.26
CA THR A 201 5.54 22.97 -10.28
C THR A 201 4.11 23.10 -10.80
N GLY A 202 3.30 22.04 -10.70
CA GLY A 202 1.94 21.96 -11.24
C GLY A 202 1.84 21.40 -12.66
N ALA A 203 2.95 20.97 -13.25
CA ALA A 203 3.03 20.37 -14.59
C ALA A 203 2.93 18.82 -14.53
N THR A 204 1.85 18.32 -13.93
CA THR A 204 1.49 16.88 -13.92
C THR A 204 1.44 16.31 -15.35
N TYR A 205 1.73 15.02 -15.53
CA TYR A 205 1.82 14.37 -16.85
C TYR A 205 0.64 14.65 -17.78
N LEU A 206 -0.60 14.61 -17.26
CA LEU A 206 -1.82 14.97 -17.99
C LEU A 206 -1.73 16.38 -18.62
N ARG A 207 -1.41 17.38 -17.79
CA ARG A 207 -1.24 18.78 -18.25
C ARG A 207 -0.03 18.96 -19.16
N LEU A 208 1.03 18.16 -18.99
CA LEU A 208 2.21 18.21 -19.86
C LEU A 208 1.88 17.76 -21.29
N TRP A 209 0.96 16.79 -21.44
CA TRP A 209 0.48 16.30 -22.73
C TRP A 209 -0.59 17.23 -23.33
N ASP A 210 -1.54 17.71 -22.52
CA ASP A 210 -2.52 18.72 -22.93
C ASP A 210 -1.85 20.02 -23.40
N ALA A 211 -0.77 20.45 -22.75
CA ALA A 211 0.02 21.62 -23.15
C ALA A 211 0.69 21.45 -24.53
N SER A 212 1.07 20.23 -24.93
CA SER A 212 1.54 19.96 -26.30
C SER A 212 0.43 19.87 -27.34
N ASN A 213 -0.82 19.61 -26.94
CA ASN A 213 -1.98 19.55 -27.83
C ASN A 213 -2.70 20.91 -27.96
N SER A 214 -2.55 21.80 -26.97
CA SER A 214 -3.24 23.11 -26.91
C SER A 214 -2.46 24.26 -27.54
N SER A 215 -1.27 24.01 -28.10
CA SER A 215 -0.58 24.98 -28.99
C SER A 215 -1.33 25.27 -30.30
N SER A 216 -2.47 24.62 -30.53
CA SER A 216 -3.38 24.85 -31.67
C SER A 216 -4.85 25.03 -31.27
N SER A 217 -5.17 25.63 -30.12
CA SER A 217 -6.50 26.23 -29.90
C SER A 217 -6.50 27.36 -28.88
N SER A 218 -6.85 28.57 -29.32
CA SER A 218 -6.93 29.77 -28.49
C SER A 218 -8.39 30.09 -28.09
N ASN A 219 -8.97 29.35 -27.14
CA ASN A 219 -10.06 29.80 -26.23
C ASN A 219 -10.52 28.67 -25.28
N GLY A 220 -11.07 29.03 -24.11
CA GLY A 220 -11.89 28.11 -23.30
C GLY A 220 -11.57 28.07 -21.80
N GLY A 221 -12.35 28.80 -20.98
CA GLY A 221 -12.13 29.01 -19.56
C GLY A 221 -12.21 27.79 -18.62
N GLY A 222 -11.70 28.02 -17.39
CA GLY A 222 -11.75 27.11 -16.24
C GLY A 222 -11.19 27.80 -14.99
N GLY A 223 -12.04 28.59 -14.30
CA GLY A 223 -11.61 29.51 -13.25
C GLY A 223 -11.29 28.87 -11.89
N GLY A 224 -10.41 29.51 -11.12
CA GLY A 224 -10.02 29.04 -9.78
C GLY A 224 -8.97 29.90 -9.09
N ALA A 225 -9.31 31.17 -8.80
CA ALA A 225 -8.52 32.14 -8.02
C ALA A 225 -7.04 32.33 -8.42
N THR A 226 -6.72 33.41 -9.14
CA THR A 226 -5.32 33.86 -9.30
C THR A 226 -5.25 35.38 -9.41
N THR A 227 -4.36 35.99 -8.63
CA THR A 227 -4.01 37.41 -8.69
C THR A 227 -3.51 37.80 -10.07
N THR A 228 -3.84 39.00 -10.53
CA THR A 228 -3.39 39.56 -11.82
C THR A 228 -1.86 39.58 -11.90
N THR A 229 -1.28 38.66 -12.68
CA THR A 229 0.13 38.70 -13.07
C THR A 229 0.25 38.12 -14.47
N THR A 230 0.69 38.95 -15.41
CA THR A 230 0.94 38.59 -16.80
C THR A 230 2.03 37.53 -16.90
N THR A 231 1.63 36.29 -17.15
CA THR A 231 2.57 35.17 -17.34
C THR A 231 2.50 34.65 -18.77
N THR A 232 3.56 34.93 -19.53
CA THR A 232 3.87 34.29 -20.80
C THR A 232 3.84 32.76 -20.64
N THR A 233 3.27 32.04 -21.60
CA THR A 233 3.05 30.57 -21.53
C THR A 233 4.35 29.76 -21.74
N THR A 234 5.35 30.03 -20.92
CA THR A 234 6.63 29.30 -20.90
C THR A 234 6.37 27.87 -20.40
N ARG A 235 6.79 26.87 -21.17
CA ARG A 235 6.61 25.44 -20.86
C ARG A 235 7.32 25.08 -19.55
N LYS A 236 6.57 25.10 -18.43
CA LYS A 236 7.09 24.79 -17.09
C LYS A 236 7.45 23.30 -17.01
N LEU A 237 8.71 23.02 -16.66
CA LEU A 237 9.20 21.66 -16.47
C LEU A 237 8.54 21.03 -15.23
N PRO A 238 8.27 19.70 -15.21
CA PRO A 238 7.67 19.01 -14.07
C PRO A 238 8.61 18.98 -12.85
N GLY A 239 8.06 19.14 -11.66
CA GLY A 239 8.75 18.91 -10.38
C GLY A 239 8.66 17.44 -9.94
N ALA A 240 9.48 17.05 -8.97
CA ALA A 240 9.46 15.68 -8.43
C ALA A 240 8.09 15.30 -7.84
N GLY A 241 7.42 16.24 -7.16
CA GLY A 241 6.06 16.10 -6.65
C GLY A 241 5.00 15.95 -7.75
N ASP A 242 5.22 16.47 -8.95
CA ASP A 242 4.30 16.30 -10.08
C ASP A 242 4.43 14.90 -10.72
N VAL A 243 5.64 14.31 -10.67
CA VAL A 243 5.87 12.89 -11.01
C VAL A 243 5.20 11.99 -9.97
N PHE A 244 5.36 12.26 -8.67
CA PHE A 244 4.67 11.51 -7.62
C PHE A 244 3.15 11.63 -7.69
N ALA A 245 2.61 12.80 -8.08
CA ALA A 245 1.18 12.96 -8.34
C ALA A 245 0.72 12.10 -9.53
N SER A 246 1.45 12.14 -10.65
CA SER A 246 1.14 11.32 -11.83
C SER A 246 1.17 9.81 -11.53
N ALA A 247 2.12 9.36 -10.69
CA ALA A 247 2.19 7.98 -10.21
C ALA A 247 1.07 7.62 -9.22
N LEU A 248 0.60 8.58 -8.42
CA LEU A 248 -0.55 8.42 -7.51
C LEU A 248 -1.85 8.24 -8.28
N ASP A 249 -2.07 8.98 -9.37
CA ASP A 249 -3.24 8.82 -10.24
C ASP A 249 -3.30 7.40 -10.84
N ALA A 250 -2.16 6.91 -11.37
CA ALA A 250 -2.03 5.53 -11.86
C ALA A 250 -2.21 4.48 -10.75
N SER A 251 -1.74 4.77 -9.53
CA SER A 251 -1.92 3.89 -8.35
C SER A 251 -3.39 3.80 -7.94
N ILE A 252 -4.14 4.90 -7.99
CA ILE A 252 -5.59 4.91 -7.72
C ILE A 252 -6.34 4.07 -8.78
N ALA A 253 -6.00 4.20 -10.05
CA ALA A 253 -6.56 3.35 -11.10
C ALA A 253 -6.23 1.86 -10.85
N SER A 254 -5.02 1.54 -10.37
CA SER A 254 -4.62 0.17 -10.05
C SER A 254 -5.40 -0.47 -8.89
N LEU A 255 -5.98 0.31 -7.96
CA LEU A 255 -6.86 -0.21 -6.91
C LEU A 255 -8.15 -0.86 -7.46
N ALA A 256 -8.51 -0.61 -8.71
CA ALA A 256 -9.61 -1.31 -9.38
C ALA A 256 -9.33 -2.81 -9.56
N LEU A 257 -8.07 -3.26 -9.66
CA LEU A 257 -7.71 -4.67 -9.87
C LEU A 257 -8.12 -5.57 -8.68
N PRO A 258 -7.72 -5.31 -7.41
CA PRO A 258 -8.17 -6.11 -6.28
C PRO A 258 -9.69 -6.02 -6.09
N MET A 259 -10.31 -4.85 -6.30
CA MET A 259 -11.77 -4.69 -6.26
C MET A 259 -12.48 -5.52 -7.35
N TYR A 260 -11.87 -5.71 -8.52
CA TYR A 260 -12.37 -6.59 -9.58
C TYR A 260 -12.13 -8.07 -9.27
N ARG A 261 -10.97 -8.46 -8.72
CA ARG A 261 -10.68 -9.84 -8.31
C ARG A 261 -11.73 -10.33 -7.30
N TYR A 262 -11.91 -9.59 -6.21
CA TYR A 262 -12.83 -9.94 -5.12
C TYR A 262 -14.27 -9.42 -5.33
N ARG A 263 -14.68 -9.09 -6.58
CA ARG A 263 -15.99 -8.49 -6.90
C ARG A 263 -17.23 -9.30 -6.49
N ARG A 264 -17.10 -10.61 -6.25
CA ARG A 264 -18.19 -11.47 -5.76
C ARG A 264 -18.40 -11.28 -4.25
N GLU A 265 -17.32 -11.33 -3.49
CA GLU A 265 -17.23 -11.08 -2.05
C GLU A 265 -17.65 -9.64 -1.69
N LEU A 266 -17.19 -8.64 -2.46
CA LEU A 266 -17.63 -7.25 -2.34
C LEU A 266 -19.15 -7.08 -2.55
N ARG A 267 -19.81 -7.97 -3.29
CA ARG A 267 -21.27 -7.97 -3.50
C ARG A 267 -22.02 -8.71 -2.40
N SER A 268 -21.54 -9.86 -1.92
CA SER A 268 -22.17 -10.59 -0.82
C SER A 268 -22.11 -9.83 0.51
N HIS A 269 -21.03 -9.08 0.76
CA HIS A 269 -20.86 -8.27 1.97
C HIS A 269 -21.28 -6.80 1.80
N LEU A 270 -21.91 -6.41 0.68
CA LEU A 270 -22.18 -5.00 0.34
C LEU A 270 -22.92 -4.23 1.45
N LEU A 271 -23.90 -4.82 2.13
CA LEU A 271 -24.60 -4.18 3.26
C LEU A 271 -23.70 -3.99 4.48
N ALA A 272 -22.82 -4.96 4.79
CA ALA A 272 -21.83 -4.88 5.87
C ALA A 272 -20.75 -3.82 5.61
N ILE A 273 -20.55 -3.43 4.34
CA ILE A 273 -19.69 -2.32 3.93
C ILE A 273 -20.48 -1.00 3.95
N ALA A 274 -21.66 -0.96 3.34
CA ALA A 274 -22.40 0.27 3.10
C ALA A 274 -22.96 0.92 4.37
N VAL A 275 -23.66 0.16 5.21
CA VAL A 275 -24.34 0.72 6.40
C VAL A 275 -23.34 1.36 7.37
N PRO A 276 -22.19 0.73 7.71
CA PRO A 276 -21.20 1.37 8.58
C PRO A 276 -20.52 2.60 7.95
N ASN A 277 -20.28 2.63 6.63
CA ASN A 277 -19.71 3.81 5.98
C ASN A 277 -20.69 4.99 5.97
N VAL A 278 -21.99 4.75 5.69
CA VAL A 278 -23.02 5.79 5.78
C VAL A 278 -23.14 6.30 7.22
N ALA A 279 -23.22 5.40 8.20
CA ALA A 279 -23.31 5.78 9.62
C ALA A 279 -22.08 6.56 10.11
N VAL A 280 -20.86 6.19 9.68
CA VAL A 280 -19.63 6.92 10.01
C VAL A 280 -19.57 8.28 9.30
N SER A 281 -20.03 8.39 8.05
CA SER A 281 -20.11 9.67 7.33
C SER A 281 -21.08 10.63 8.03
N VAL A 282 -22.32 10.19 8.26
CA VAL A 282 -23.36 10.99 8.93
C VAL A 282 -22.92 11.36 10.35
N GLY A 283 -22.42 10.38 11.12
CA GLY A 283 -21.88 10.63 12.46
C GLY A 283 -20.72 11.63 12.46
N SER A 284 -19.82 11.59 11.47
CA SER A 284 -18.71 12.55 11.37
C SER A 284 -19.20 13.97 11.03
N LEU A 285 -20.18 14.09 10.12
CA LEU A 285 -20.78 15.36 9.71
C LEU A 285 -21.54 16.05 10.85
N PHE A 286 -22.28 15.31 11.67
CA PHE A 286 -23.11 15.88 12.72
C PHE A 286 -22.47 15.91 14.12
N ALA A 287 -21.50 15.03 14.44
CA ALA A 287 -20.90 15.00 15.79
C ALA A 287 -19.62 15.84 15.91
N TYR A 288 -18.73 15.85 14.91
CA TYR A 288 -17.46 16.60 15.05
C TYR A 288 -17.65 18.12 15.13
N PRO A 289 -18.47 18.79 14.29
CA PRO A 289 -18.59 20.25 14.35
C PRO A 289 -19.11 20.81 15.69
N PRO A 290 -20.21 20.31 16.31
CA PRO A 290 -20.64 20.81 17.62
C PRO A 290 -19.69 20.38 18.76
N LEU A 291 -19.01 19.24 18.65
CA LEU A 291 -17.95 18.87 19.60
C LEU A 291 -16.78 19.87 19.54
N CYS A 292 -16.42 20.35 18.35
CA CYS A 292 -15.41 21.39 18.17
C CYS A 292 -15.89 22.75 18.74
N ALA A 293 -17.16 23.11 18.55
CA ALA A 293 -17.75 24.31 19.14
C ALA A 293 -17.72 24.27 20.68
N ALA A 294 -18.08 23.13 21.28
CA ALA A 294 -18.01 22.91 22.74
C ALA A 294 -16.57 22.98 23.30
N LEU A 295 -15.56 22.71 22.47
CA LEU A 295 -14.14 22.87 22.80
C LEU A 295 -13.59 24.28 22.50
N GLY A 296 -14.44 25.24 22.10
CA GLY A 296 -14.03 26.61 21.79
C GLY A 296 -13.27 26.78 20.46
N ILE A 297 -13.30 25.77 19.58
CA ILE A 297 -12.64 25.84 18.27
C ILE A 297 -13.46 26.73 17.33
N SER A 298 -12.82 27.72 16.72
CA SER A 298 -13.44 28.64 15.74
C SER A 298 -14.19 27.90 14.64
N ALA A 299 -15.45 28.25 14.39
CA ALA A 299 -16.39 27.52 13.56
C ALA A 299 -15.87 26.98 12.19
N PRO A 300 -15.19 27.77 11.32
CA PRO A 300 -14.66 27.24 10.05
C PRO A 300 -13.56 26.19 10.22
N ARG A 301 -12.83 26.18 11.35
CA ARG A 301 -11.89 25.11 11.69
C ARG A 301 -12.60 23.90 12.29
N GLY A 302 -13.69 24.10 13.04
CA GLY A 302 -14.53 23.02 13.56
C GLY A 302 -15.19 22.20 12.44
N LEU A 303 -15.70 22.88 11.41
CA LEU A 303 -16.26 22.26 10.21
C LEU A 303 -15.24 21.38 9.46
N ALA A 304 -13.94 21.71 9.50
CA ALA A 304 -12.89 20.90 8.87
C ALA A 304 -12.71 19.51 9.51
N PHE A 305 -13.12 19.31 10.76
CA PHE A 305 -13.08 17.98 11.39
C PHE A 305 -14.09 17.00 10.80
N ALA A 306 -15.19 17.47 10.20
CA ALA A 306 -16.17 16.60 9.54
C ALA A 306 -15.56 15.78 8.39
N VAL A 307 -14.55 16.32 7.70
CA VAL A 307 -13.87 15.66 6.56
C VAL A 307 -12.59 14.91 6.94
N ARG A 308 -12.23 14.80 8.23
CA ARG A 308 -10.91 14.30 8.68
C ARG A 308 -10.55 12.83 8.33
N SER A 309 -11.51 12.08 7.78
CA SER A 309 -11.35 10.66 7.40
C SER A 309 -11.33 10.44 5.88
N LEU A 310 -11.53 11.50 5.09
CA LEU A 310 -11.51 11.45 3.62
C LEU A 310 -10.07 11.45 3.08
N THR A 311 -9.90 11.11 1.79
CA THR A 311 -8.68 11.49 1.07
C THR A 311 -8.64 13.00 0.87
N LEU A 312 -7.45 13.60 0.80
CA LEU A 312 -7.27 15.04 0.53
C LEU A 312 -8.07 15.53 -0.71
N ALA A 313 -8.10 14.72 -1.77
CA ALA A 313 -8.81 15.03 -3.02
C ALA A 313 -10.35 15.10 -2.88
N LEU A 314 -10.94 14.39 -1.89
CA LEU A 314 -12.38 14.43 -1.60
C LEU A 314 -12.69 15.36 -0.41
N ALA A 315 -11.74 15.50 0.52
CA ALA A 315 -11.86 16.36 1.69
C ALA A 315 -11.91 17.85 1.31
N LEU A 316 -11.08 18.29 0.37
CA LEU A 316 -11.03 19.69 -0.09
C LEU A 316 -12.37 20.18 -0.67
N PRO A 317 -13.02 19.51 -1.65
CA PRO A 317 -14.33 19.95 -2.14
C PRO A 317 -15.44 19.83 -1.07
N ALA A 318 -15.44 18.76 -0.25
CA ALA A 318 -16.42 18.62 0.84
C ALA A 318 -16.28 19.73 1.91
N ALA A 319 -15.05 20.14 2.23
CA ALA A 319 -14.75 21.25 3.13
C ALA A 319 -15.16 22.60 2.52
N ALA A 320 -14.90 22.82 1.23
CA ALA A 320 -15.32 24.03 0.52
C ALA A 320 -16.84 24.18 0.51
N ASN A 321 -17.59 23.10 0.26
CA ASN A 321 -19.05 23.06 0.38
C ASN A 321 -19.50 23.46 1.80
N LEU A 322 -18.88 22.89 2.84
CA LEU A 322 -19.18 23.21 4.23
C LEU A 322 -18.81 24.64 4.63
N GLY A 323 -17.90 25.31 3.91
CA GLY A 323 -17.35 26.62 4.30
C GLY A 323 -16.24 26.53 5.35
N ALA A 324 -15.54 25.40 5.39
CA ALA A 324 -14.44 25.15 6.32
C ALA A 324 -13.11 25.79 5.87
N ASP A 325 -12.19 26.04 6.81
CA ASP A 325 -10.85 26.55 6.51
C ASP A 325 -10.02 25.53 5.72
N ALA A 326 -9.52 25.95 4.55
CA ALA A 326 -8.77 25.11 3.63
C ALA A 326 -7.48 24.53 4.24
N ASN A 327 -6.84 25.23 5.18
CA ASN A 327 -5.57 24.78 5.78
C ASN A 327 -5.81 23.60 6.74
N THR A 328 -6.76 23.74 7.66
CA THR A 328 -7.18 22.64 8.54
C THR A 328 -7.83 21.50 7.76
N ALA A 329 -8.63 21.80 6.73
CA ALA A 329 -9.22 20.80 5.83
C ALA A 329 -8.19 20.02 4.99
N ALA A 330 -7.00 20.57 4.74
CA ALA A 330 -5.89 19.84 4.12
C ALA A 330 -5.10 19.00 5.15
N ALA A 331 -4.83 19.56 6.34
CA ALA A 331 -4.01 18.93 7.36
C ALA A 331 -4.71 17.75 8.08
N LEU A 332 -6.00 17.89 8.40
CA LEU A 332 -6.76 16.90 9.17
C LEU A 332 -6.91 15.54 8.48
N PRO A 333 -7.20 15.45 7.16
CA PRO A 333 -7.13 14.19 6.41
C PRO A 333 -5.76 13.50 6.46
N ILE A 334 -4.67 14.25 6.34
CA ILE A 334 -3.30 13.71 6.30
C ILE A 334 -2.93 13.16 7.69
N ALA A 335 -3.12 13.96 8.75
CA ALA A 335 -2.91 13.53 10.13
C ALA A 335 -3.83 12.35 10.50
N GLY A 336 -5.09 12.41 10.09
CA GLY A 336 -6.10 11.37 10.33
C GLY A 336 -5.76 10.03 9.69
N GLY A 337 -5.36 10.04 8.41
CA GLY A 337 -4.91 8.85 7.68
C GLY A 337 -3.66 8.22 8.31
N ILE A 338 -2.69 9.04 8.70
CA ILE A 338 -1.45 8.61 9.34
C ILE A 338 -1.72 8.01 10.72
N ILE A 339 -2.35 8.76 11.64
CA ILE A 339 -2.68 8.28 12.99
C ILE A 339 -3.55 7.02 12.90
N GLY A 340 -4.50 7.00 11.97
CA GLY A 340 -5.31 5.83 11.67
C GLY A 340 -4.51 4.60 11.27
N ALA A 341 -3.48 4.74 10.42
CA ALA A 341 -2.62 3.62 10.02
C ALA A 341 -1.71 3.11 11.17
N LEU A 342 -1.21 3.99 12.05
CA LEU A 342 -0.42 3.56 13.22
C LEU A 342 -1.26 2.90 14.33
N VAL A 343 -2.44 3.46 14.60
CA VAL A 343 -3.28 3.06 15.74
C VAL A 343 -4.31 1.99 15.37
N GLY A 344 -4.80 1.99 14.12
CA GLY A 344 -5.86 1.11 13.62
C GLY A 344 -5.64 -0.38 13.91
N PRO A 345 -4.53 -1.00 13.49
CA PRO A 345 -4.26 -2.40 13.77
C PRO A 345 -4.29 -2.74 15.28
N ARG A 346 -3.74 -1.86 16.13
CA ARG A 346 -3.78 -2.02 17.59
C ARG A 346 -5.19 -1.86 18.16
N MET A 347 -5.96 -0.91 17.63
CA MET A 347 -7.34 -0.66 18.02
C MET A 347 -8.24 -1.87 17.71
N LEU A 348 -7.98 -2.60 16.62
CA LEU A 348 -8.72 -3.80 16.25
C LEU A 348 -8.45 -4.97 17.19
N VAL A 349 -7.18 -5.19 17.54
CA VAL A 349 -6.78 -6.17 18.57
C VAL A 349 -7.40 -5.81 19.93
N TRP A 350 -7.37 -4.53 20.33
CA TRP A 350 -7.97 -4.08 21.59
C TRP A 350 -9.50 -4.19 21.63
N LEU A 351 -10.18 -4.13 20.48
CA LEU A 351 -11.61 -4.42 20.34
C LEU A 351 -11.93 -5.92 20.20
N GLY A 352 -10.94 -6.80 20.35
CA GLY A 352 -11.13 -8.26 20.27
C GLY A 352 -11.65 -8.73 18.92
N ILE A 353 -11.26 -8.08 17.83
CA ILE A 353 -11.61 -8.47 16.46
C ILE A 353 -10.60 -9.53 15.99
N PRO A 354 -11.04 -10.73 15.57
CA PRO A 354 -10.14 -11.76 15.06
C PRO A 354 -9.38 -11.27 13.83
N ASP A 355 -8.12 -11.71 13.66
CA ASP A 355 -7.35 -11.39 12.46
C ASP A 355 -7.98 -11.97 11.17
N ASP A 356 -8.79 -13.02 11.29
CA ASP A 356 -9.54 -13.61 10.20
C ASP A 356 -10.81 -12.84 9.80
N ASP A 357 -11.26 -11.84 10.58
CA ASP A 357 -12.36 -10.96 10.18
C ASP A 357 -11.86 -9.85 9.22
N TYR A 358 -11.42 -10.28 8.03
CA TYR A 358 -10.91 -9.40 6.96
C TYR A 358 -11.97 -8.37 6.51
N VAL A 359 -13.26 -8.66 6.69
CA VAL A 359 -14.37 -7.74 6.37
C VAL A 359 -14.42 -6.58 7.36
N THR A 360 -14.45 -6.82 8.67
CA THR A 360 -14.38 -5.75 9.68
C THR A 360 -13.03 -5.04 9.59
N ARG A 361 -11.90 -5.77 9.49
CA ARG A 361 -10.55 -5.16 9.41
C ARG A 361 -10.45 -4.24 8.19
N GLY A 362 -10.90 -4.67 7.01
CA GLY A 362 -10.91 -3.87 5.80
C GLY A 362 -11.79 -2.62 5.91
N VAL A 363 -13.07 -2.78 6.27
CA VAL A 363 -14.03 -1.64 6.33
C VAL A 363 -13.63 -0.62 7.41
N THR A 364 -13.17 -1.07 8.58
CA THR A 364 -12.78 -0.17 9.67
C THR A 364 -11.55 0.67 9.32
N LEU A 365 -10.52 0.06 8.72
CA LEU A 365 -9.30 0.75 8.30
C LEU A 365 -9.59 1.69 7.12
N GLY A 366 -10.34 1.24 6.11
CA GLY A 366 -10.75 2.07 4.97
C GLY A 366 -11.52 3.33 5.42
N ALA A 367 -12.52 3.17 6.28
CA ALA A 367 -13.38 4.25 6.77
C ALA A 367 -12.72 5.24 7.77
N ASN A 368 -11.47 5.00 8.20
CA ASN A 368 -10.82 5.81 9.24
C ASN A 368 -9.34 6.15 8.96
N SER A 369 -8.74 5.53 7.96
CA SER A 369 -7.29 5.59 7.70
C SER A 369 -6.95 5.69 6.22
N SER A 370 -7.96 5.55 5.34
CA SER A 370 -7.87 5.87 3.92
C SER A 370 -6.73 5.11 3.23
N ALA A 371 -6.14 5.70 2.18
CA ALA A 371 -5.18 5.04 1.30
C ALA A 371 -3.94 4.49 2.02
N ILE A 372 -3.55 5.05 3.16
CA ILE A 372 -2.35 4.63 3.90
C ILE A 372 -2.56 3.25 4.54
N ALA A 373 -3.73 2.98 5.11
CA ALA A 373 -4.04 1.64 5.64
C ALA A 373 -4.38 0.65 4.52
N THR A 374 -5.03 1.08 3.43
CA THR A 374 -5.20 0.25 2.23
C THR A 374 -3.84 -0.23 1.67
N ALA A 375 -2.83 0.66 1.60
CA ALA A 375 -1.48 0.32 1.15
C ALA A 375 -0.72 -0.61 2.10
N LEU A 376 -1.05 -0.60 3.40
CA LEU A 376 -0.57 -1.61 4.37
C LEU A 376 -1.24 -2.96 4.12
N LEU A 377 -2.58 -2.98 4.00
CA LEU A 377 -3.36 -4.20 3.78
C LEU A 377 -2.98 -4.90 2.46
N LEU A 378 -2.67 -4.16 1.38
CA LEU A 378 -2.16 -4.73 0.12
C LEU A 378 -0.90 -5.60 0.28
N ARG A 379 -0.18 -5.50 1.42
CA ARG A 379 1.00 -6.33 1.74
C ARG A 379 0.73 -7.43 2.77
N THR A 380 -0.45 -7.48 3.39
CA THR A 380 -0.74 -8.39 4.51
C THR A 380 -2.04 -9.19 4.36
N ASP A 381 -3.06 -8.63 3.70
CA ASP A 381 -4.35 -9.26 3.43
C ASP A 381 -5.02 -8.56 2.23
N PRO A 382 -4.83 -9.05 0.99
CA PRO A 382 -5.37 -8.42 -0.22
C PRO A 382 -6.90 -8.35 -0.29
N ARG A 383 -7.63 -9.25 0.40
CA ARG A 383 -9.10 -9.19 0.51
C ARG A 383 -9.53 -8.01 1.37
N ALA A 384 -8.95 -7.89 2.56
CA ALA A 384 -9.16 -6.72 3.43
C ALA A 384 -8.79 -5.42 2.72
N ALA A 385 -7.75 -5.43 1.86
CA ALA A 385 -7.37 -4.28 1.05
C ALA A 385 -8.43 -3.89 0.00
N ALA A 386 -9.08 -4.86 -0.67
CA ALA A 386 -10.18 -4.59 -1.59
C ALA A 386 -11.40 -3.98 -0.88
N LEU A 387 -11.74 -4.52 0.29
CA LEU A 387 -12.84 -4.01 1.14
C LEU A 387 -12.51 -2.64 1.74
N SER A 388 -11.26 -2.39 2.13
CA SER A 388 -10.74 -1.09 2.56
C SER A 388 -10.81 -0.05 1.44
N SER A 389 -10.47 -0.43 0.21
CA SER A 389 -10.57 0.43 -0.98
C SER A 389 -12.02 0.84 -1.26
N LEU A 390 -12.94 -0.13 -1.27
CA LEU A 390 -14.37 0.15 -1.46
C LEU A 390 -14.90 1.03 -0.33
N SER A 391 -14.61 0.69 0.93
CA SER A 391 -15.02 1.46 2.12
C SER A 391 -14.53 2.92 2.06
N MET A 392 -13.25 3.13 1.77
CA MET A 392 -12.63 4.44 1.62
C MET A 392 -13.32 5.27 0.52
N SER A 393 -13.58 4.67 -0.64
CA SER A 393 -14.29 5.36 -1.73
C SER A 393 -15.73 5.69 -1.35
N LEU A 394 -16.44 4.76 -0.70
CA LEU A 394 -17.85 4.92 -0.37
C LEU A 394 -18.06 5.96 0.73
N LEU A 395 -17.21 5.98 1.77
CA LEU A 395 -17.20 7.04 2.76
C LEU A 395 -17.04 8.41 2.08
N GLY A 396 -16.02 8.54 1.22
CA GLY A 396 -15.72 9.79 0.53
C GLY A 396 -16.86 10.26 -0.37
N THR A 397 -17.41 9.38 -1.21
CA THR A 397 -18.56 9.70 -2.06
C THR A 397 -19.79 10.08 -1.25
N VAL A 398 -20.10 9.36 -0.16
CA VAL A 398 -21.24 9.65 0.70
C VAL A 398 -21.06 10.98 1.43
N THR A 399 -19.89 11.27 2.02
CA THR A 399 -19.62 12.56 2.66
C THR A 399 -19.69 13.70 1.65
N VAL A 400 -19.07 13.58 0.48
CA VAL A 400 -19.16 14.59 -0.59
C VAL A 400 -20.62 14.83 -0.97
N LEU A 401 -21.40 13.78 -1.23
CA LEU A 401 -22.83 13.89 -1.57
C LEU A 401 -23.62 14.62 -0.48
N PHE A 402 -23.44 14.28 0.79
CA PHE A 402 -24.09 14.97 1.91
C PHE A 402 -23.69 16.46 2.00
N THR A 403 -22.42 16.80 1.77
CA THR A 403 -21.97 18.21 1.74
C THR A 403 -22.44 18.97 0.50
N SER A 404 -22.73 18.30 -0.62
CA SER A 404 -23.25 18.96 -1.82
C SER A 404 -24.75 19.28 -1.76
N ILE A 405 -25.46 18.85 -0.71
CA ILE A 405 -26.90 19.10 -0.52
C ILE A 405 -27.09 20.34 0.37
N PRO A 406 -27.56 21.49 -0.17
CA PRO A 406 -27.61 22.76 0.56
C PRO A 406 -28.33 22.75 1.93
N PRO A 407 -29.54 22.16 2.11
CA PRO A 407 -30.19 22.17 3.42
C PRO A 407 -29.40 21.38 4.48
N ILE A 408 -28.62 20.37 4.09
CA ILE A 408 -27.80 19.59 5.02
C ILE A 408 -26.58 20.42 5.46
N VAL A 409 -25.97 21.19 4.55
CA VAL A 409 -24.92 22.17 4.91
C VAL A 409 -25.46 23.24 5.86
N VAL A 410 -26.67 23.76 5.63
CA VAL A 410 -27.29 24.77 6.52
C VAL A 410 -27.49 24.21 7.93
N VAL A 411 -28.00 22.98 8.08
CA VAL A 411 -28.13 22.33 9.40
C VAL A 411 -26.76 22.08 10.05
N ILE A 412 -25.75 21.67 9.29
CA ILE A 412 -24.40 21.44 9.85
C ILE A 412 -23.76 22.76 10.29
N ARG A 413 -23.96 23.88 9.58
CA ARG A 413 -23.45 25.20 9.95
C ARG A 413 -24.15 25.76 11.19
N SER A 414 -25.47 25.63 11.30
CA SER A 414 -26.22 26.15 12.46
C SER A 414 -25.84 25.46 13.78
N LEU A 415 -25.41 24.18 13.75
CA LEU A 415 -24.82 23.46 14.89
C LEU A 415 -23.48 24.06 15.39
N VAL A 416 -22.87 24.97 14.65
CA VAL A 416 -21.60 25.66 14.98
C VAL A 416 -21.79 27.19 15.06
N ALA A 417 -23.03 27.67 15.12
CA ALA A 417 -23.41 29.08 15.07
C ALA A 417 -22.87 29.84 13.83
N LEU A 418 -22.98 29.21 12.65
CA LEU A 418 -22.70 29.78 11.32
C LEU A 418 -23.95 29.77 10.41
#